data_AF-A0A254TI91-F1
#
_entry.id   AF-A0A254TI91-F1
#
_cell.length_a   1.000
_cell.length_b   1.000
_cell.length_c   1.000
_cell.angle_alpha   90.00
_cell.angle_beta   90.00
_cell.angle_gamma   90.00
#
_symmetry.space_group_name_H-M   'P 1'
#
loop_
_entity.id
_entity.type
_entity.pdbx_description
1 polymer ?
#
loop_
_entity_poly.entity_id
_entity_poly.type
_entity_poly.pdbx_seq_one_letter_code
_entity_poly.pdbx_strand_id
1 'polypeptide(L)'
;MNHEDQARIKELIAKCKSKPGNWKYSSGFVLATFEMYLIFEREKPLSPMDHLLRAFAESGVQTCRGGAMTKERLQYLYDHHLKSKLKQHYLRTIKL
;
A
#
# COMPACT_ATOMS: atom_id res chain seq x y z
N MET A 1 3.51 -3.85 -15.96
CA MET A 1 3.90 -4.69 -14.81
C MET A 1 4.46 -6.02 -15.27
N ASN A 2 5.67 -6.38 -14.84
CA ASN A 2 6.28 -7.67 -15.17
C ASN A 2 5.75 -8.81 -14.27
N HIS A 3 6.16 -10.05 -14.55
CA HIS A 3 5.69 -11.23 -13.80
C HIS A 3 6.15 -11.21 -12.33
N GLU A 4 7.36 -10.73 -12.07
CA GLU A 4 7.94 -10.64 -10.72
C GLU A 4 7.16 -9.66 -9.83
N ASP A 5 6.83 -8.49 -10.37
CA ASP A 5 6.01 -7.48 -9.69
C ASP A 5 4.62 -8.01 -9.39
N GLN A 6 3.99 -8.73 -10.32
CA GLN A 6 2.69 -9.35 -10.08
C GLN A 6 2.74 -10.38 -8.96
N ALA A 7 3.77 -11.24 -8.93
CA ALA A 7 3.97 -12.20 -7.85
C ALA A 7 4.18 -11.47 -6.52
N ARG A 8 5.00 -10.42 -6.53
CA ARG A 8 5.29 -9.63 -5.34
C ARG A 8 4.06 -8.92 -4.78
N ILE A 9 3.23 -8.33 -5.64
CA ILE A 9 1.97 -7.71 -5.22
C ILE A 9 1.06 -8.73 -4.52
N LYS A 10 0.98 -9.98 -5.00
CA LYS A 10 0.18 -11.02 -4.34
C LYS A 10 0.69 -11.33 -2.93
N GLU A 11 2.00 -11.42 -2.74
CA GLU A 11 2.60 -11.61 -1.41
C GLU A 11 2.32 -10.43 -0.47
N LEU A 12 2.43 -9.21 -0.98
CA LEU A 12 2.19 -7.98 -0.21
C LEU A 12 0.71 -7.86 0.19
N ILE A 13 -0.21 -8.24 -0.70
CA ILE A 13 -1.64 -8.34 -0.39
C ILE A 13 -1.88 -9.37 0.72
N ALA A 14 -1.24 -10.53 0.69
CA ALA A 14 -1.38 -11.54 1.74
C ALA A 14 -0.94 -10.98 3.11
N LYS A 15 0.14 -10.21 3.16
CA LYS A 15 0.58 -9.49 4.37
C LYS A 15 -0.47 -8.47 4.83
N CYS A 16 -1.08 -7.74 3.90
CA CYS A 16 -2.13 -6.74 4.22
C CYS A 16 -3.43 -7.39 4.72
N LYS A 17 -3.72 -8.64 4.34
CA LYS A 17 -4.89 -9.39 4.82
C LYS A 17 -4.73 -9.96 6.23
N SER A 18 -3.49 -10.11 6.71
CA SER A 18 -3.26 -10.57 8.08
C SER A 18 -3.88 -9.55 9.05
N LYS A 19 -5.00 -9.91 9.70
CA LYS A 19 -5.73 -9.00 10.57
C LYS A 19 -4.83 -8.56 11.72
N PRO A 20 -4.53 -7.26 11.90
CA PRO A 20 -4.03 -6.81 13.17
C PRO A 20 -5.20 -6.85 14.16
N GLY A 21 -5.07 -7.57 15.27
CA GLY A 21 -6.04 -7.56 16.37
C GLY A 21 -6.07 -6.23 17.14
N ASN A 22 -5.74 -5.10 16.50
CA ASN A 22 -5.46 -3.81 17.13
C ASN A 22 -6.05 -2.63 16.35
N TRP A 23 -6.31 -1.55 17.08
CA TRP A 23 -6.86 -0.25 16.66
C TRP A 23 -5.99 0.57 15.68
N LYS A 24 -4.81 0.07 15.29
CA LYS A 24 -3.84 0.73 14.41
C LYS A 24 -3.34 -0.24 13.33
N TYR A 25 -2.97 0.28 12.17
CA TYR A 25 -2.28 -0.51 11.13
C TYR A 25 -0.95 -1.05 11.69
N SER A 26 -0.67 -2.33 11.46
CA SER A 26 0.61 -2.93 11.83
C SER A 26 1.73 -2.33 10.99
N SER A 27 2.96 -2.33 11.53
CA SER A 27 4.15 -1.95 10.75
C SER A 27 4.28 -2.77 9.47
N GLY A 28 3.98 -4.07 9.54
CA GLY A 28 3.96 -4.96 8.37
C GLY A 28 2.94 -4.54 7.31
N PHE A 29 1.74 -4.13 7.70
CA PHE A 29 0.72 -3.61 6.78
C PHE A 29 1.20 -2.33 6.09
N VAL A 30 1.74 -1.37 6.88
CA VAL A 30 2.23 -0.10 6.34
C VAL A 30 3.41 -0.31 5.39
N LEU A 31 4.37 -1.17 5.75
CA LEU A 31 5.51 -1.48 4.90
C LEU A 31 5.09 -2.20 3.62
N ALA A 32 4.15 -3.14 3.71
CA ALA A 32 3.64 -3.83 2.53
C ALA A 32 2.93 -2.86 1.58
N THR A 33 2.08 -1.97 2.11
CA THR A 33 1.39 -0.96 1.30
C THR A 33 2.37 0.04 0.69
N PHE A 34 3.41 0.44 1.42
CA PHE A 34 4.47 1.30 0.92
C PHE A 34 5.20 0.66 -0.27
N GLU A 35 5.55 -0.63 -0.17
CA GLU A 35 6.20 -1.35 -1.26
C GLU A 35 5.28 -1.50 -2.48
N MET A 36 3.99 -1.80 -2.27
CA MET A 36 2.99 -1.82 -3.34
C MET A 36 2.89 -0.46 -4.04
N TYR A 37 2.90 0.64 -3.28
CA TYR A 37 2.87 2.00 -3.83
C TYR A 37 4.04 2.23 -4.81
N LEU A 38 5.25 1.86 -4.41
CA LEU A 38 6.45 2.02 -5.24
C LEU A 38 6.39 1.15 -6.51
N ILE A 39 5.86 -0.07 -6.42
CA ILE A 39 5.65 -0.92 -7.60
C ILE A 39 4.65 -0.25 -8.57
N PHE A 40 3.52 0.24 -8.06
CA PHE A 40 2.49 0.87 -8.88
C PHE A 40 2.88 2.25 -9.41
N GLU A 41 3.82 2.96 -8.79
CA GLU A 41 4.35 4.24 -9.31
C GLU A 41 5.02 4.11 -10.67
N ARG A 42 5.54 2.92 -10.98
CA ARG A 42 6.13 2.62 -12.28
C ARG A 42 5.07 2.33 -13.35
N GLU A 43 3.82 2.09 -12.95
CA GLU A 43 2.72 1.78 -13.85
C GLU A 43 1.96 3.06 -14.22
N LYS A 44 2.05 3.46 -15.48
CA LYS A 44 1.24 4.55 -16.06
C LYS A 44 0.10 3.96 -16.89
N PRO A 45 -1.07 4.63 -17.03
CA PRO A 45 -1.35 6.02 -16.65
C PRO A 45 -2.04 6.22 -15.29
N LEU A 46 -2.41 5.15 -14.58
CA LEU A 46 -3.15 5.26 -13.32
C LEU A 46 -2.24 5.72 -12.19
N SER A 47 -2.82 6.42 -11.21
CA SER A 47 -2.05 6.79 -10.02
C SER A 47 -1.81 5.56 -9.14
N PRO A 48 -0.72 5.51 -8.36
CA PRO A 48 -0.47 4.43 -7.39
C PRO A 48 -1.61 4.27 -6.38
N MET A 49 -2.29 5.36 -6.04
CA MET A 49 -3.43 5.36 -5.13
C MET A 49 -4.64 4.64 -5.74
N ASP A 50 -4.90 4.84 -7.04
CA ASP A 50 -5.98 4.15 -7.75
C ASP A 50 -5.69 2.65 -7.88
N HIS A 51 -4.43 2.30 -8.16
CA HIS A 51 -3.98 0.91 -8.16
C HIS A 51 -4.13 0.25 -6.79
N LEU A 52 -3.73 0.92 -5.72
CA LEU A 52 -3.89 0.43 -4.34
C LEU A 52 -5.37 0.25 -4.00
N LEU A 53 -6.22 1.22 -4.33
CA LEU A 53 -7.65 1.15 -4.06
C LEU A 53 -8.28 -0.06 -4.76
N ARG A 54 -7.96 -0.25 -6.04
CA ARG A 54 -8.42 -1.39 -6.83
C ARG A 54 -7.90 -2.71 -6.25
N ALA A 55 -6.60 -2.82 -5.99
CA ALA A 55 -6.00 -4.04 -5.44
C ALA A 55 -6.59 -4.42 -4.08
N PHE A 56 -6.82 -3.45 -3.20
CA PHE A 56 -7.44 -3.69 -1.90
C PHE A 56 -8.91 -4.09 -2.00
N ALA A 57 -9.67 -3.45 -2.90
CA ALA A 57 -11.06 -3.81 -3.13
C ALA A 57 -11.20 -5.23 -3.72
N GLU A 58 -10.46 -5.55 -4.78
CA GLU A 58 -10.50 -6.85 -5.46
C GLU A 58 -10.02 -8.00 -4.57
N SER A 59 -9.07 -7.71 -3.67
CA SER A 59 -8.55 -8.74 -2.75
C SER A 59 -9.34 -8.82 -1.44
N GLY A 60 -10.21 -7.87 -1.12
CA GLY A 60 -10.93 -7.85 0.16
C GLY A 60 -10.04 -7.47 1.35
N VAL A 61 -9.00 -6.66 1.13
CA VAL A 61 -8.20 -6.09 2.23
C VAL A 61 -9.08 -5.12 3.03
N GLN A 62 -9.07 -5.32 4.35
CA GLN A 62 -9.84 -4.51 5.30
C GLN A 62 -8.91 -3.54 6.05
N THR A 63 -9.51 -2.48 6.58
CA THR A 63 -8.89 -1.64 7.60
C THR A 63 -8.54 -2.45 8.86
N CYS A 64 -7.70 -1.88 9.72
CA CYS A 64 -7.40 -2.44 11.04
C CYS A 64 -8.63 -2.64 11.94
N ARG A 65 -9.77 -2.00 11.61
CA ARG A 65 -11.06 -2.18 12.30
C ARG A 65 -12.04 -3.09 11.56
N GLY A 66 -11.57 -3.85 10.56
CA GLY A 66 -12.39 -4.81 9.81
C GLY A 66 -13.34 -4.20 8.77
N GLY A 67 -13.43 -2.87 8.66
CA GLY A 67 -14.20 -2.23 7.59
C GLY A 67 -13.46 -2.25 6.24
N ALA A 68 -14.19 -2.15 5.13
CA ALA A 68 -13.61 -2.09 3.79
C ALA A 68 -12.63 -0.91 3.61
N MET A 69 -11.63 -1.07 2.75
CA MET A 69 -10.70 0.00 2.42
C MET A 69 -11.31 0.94 1.36
N THR A 70 -11.94 2.03 1.80
CA THR A 70 -12.48 3.07 0.91
C THR A 70 -11.40 4.07 0.48
N LYS A 71 -11.72 4.94 -0.48
CA LYS A 71 -10.82 6.00 -0.93
C LYS A 71 -10.37 6.91 0.22
N GLU A 72 -11.29 7.31 1.09
CA GLU A 72 -11.02 8.17 2.25
C GLU A 72 -10.09 7.49 3.26
N ARG A 73 -10.29 6.19 3.49
CA ARG A 73 -9.47 5.39 4.40
C ARG A 73 -8.07 5.15 3.84
N LEU A 74 -7.97 4.92 2.54
CA LEU A 74 -6.69 4.82 1.84
C LEU A 74 -5.96 6.17 1.86
N GLN A 75 -6.68 7.28 1.67
CA GLN A 75 -6.11 8.63 1.78
C GLN A 75 -5.58 8.90 3.20
N TYR A 76 -6.35 8.53 4.24
CA TYR A 76 -5.88 8.60 5.63
C TYR A 76 -4.61 7.77 5.84
N LEU A 77 -4.58 6.52 5.36
CA LEU A 77 -3.38 5.68 5.41
C LEU A 77 -2.18 6.36 4.74
N TYR A 78 -2.41 6.96 3.58
CA TYR A 78 -1.37 7.69 2.86
C TYR A 78 -0.83 8.86 3.67
N ASP A 79 -1.71 9.78 4.10
CA ASP A 79 -1.31 11.02 4.78
C ASP A 79 -0.62 10.76 6.11
N HIS A 80 -1.10 9.77 6.87
CA HIS A 80 -0.60 9.50 8.22
C HIS A 80 0.53 8.47 8.29
N HIS A 81 0.68 7.60 7.30
CA HIS A 81 1.65 6.49 7.37
C HIS A 81 2.60 6.37 6.18
N LEU A 82 2.16 6.67 4.95
CA LEU A 82 2.98 6.44 3.74
C LEU A 82 3.76 7.68 3.32
N LYS A 83 3.14 8.87 3.37
CA LYS A 83 3.68 10.12 2.82
C LYS A 83 5.07 10.46 3.36
N SER A 84 5.28 10.33 4.67
CA SER A 84 6.57 10.59 5.30
C SER A 84 7.64 9.57 4.89
N LYS A 85 7.26 8.28 4.77
CA LYS A 85 8.14 7.20 4.31
C LYS A 85 8.55 7.38 2.85
N LEU A 86 7.59 7.74 1.98
CA LEU A 86 7.84 8.04 0.57
C LEU A 86 8.78 9.23 0.42
N LYS A 87 8.52 10.33 1.15
CA LYS A 87 9.43 11.48 1.17
C LYS A 87 10.85 11.08 1.58
N GLN A 88 11.01 10.28 2.62
CA GLN A 88 12.32 9.79 3.06
C GLN A 88 12.98 8.89 2.01
N HIS A 89 12.21 8.02 1.35
CA HIS A 89 12.69 7.18 0.28
C HIS A 89 13.25 8.04 -0.85
N TYR A 90 12.47 8.95 -1.43
CA TYR A 90 12.92 9.79 -2.54
C TYR A 90 14.12 10.67 -2.18
N LEU A 91 14.18 11.23 -0.96
CA LEU A 91 15.34 11.99 -0.51
C LEU A 91 16.63 11.16 -0.45
N ARG A 92 16.53 9.84 -0.25
CA ARG A 92 17.68 8.93 -0.26
C ARG A 92 18.04 8.50 -1.68
N THR A 93 17.05 8.29 -2.55
CA THR A 93 17.29 7.87 -3.94
C THR A 93 17.82 9.01 -4.82
N ILE A 94 17.48 10.27 -4.55
CA ILE A 94 17.98 11.45 -5.30
C ILE A 94 19.38 11.87 -4.87
N LYS A 95 19.87 11.40 -3.71
CA LYS A 95 21.23 11.69 -3.20
C LYS A 95 22.32 10.78 -3.79
N LEU A 96 22.04 10.07 -4.88
CA LEU A 96 22.99 9.25 -5.63
C LEU A 96 23.19 9.83 -7.02
#